data_AF-A0A973FN22-F1
#
_entry.id   AF-A0A973FN22-F1
#
_cell.length_a   1.000
_cell.length_b   1.000
_cell.length_c   1.000
_cell.angle_alpha   90.00
_cell.angle_beta   90.00
_cell.angle_gamma   90.00
#
_symmetry.space_group_name_H-M   'P 1'
#
loop_
_entity.id
_entity.type
_entity.pdbx_description
1 polymer ?
#
loop_
_entity_poly.entity_id
_entity_poly.type
_entity_poly.pdbx_seq_one_letter_code
_entity_poly.pdbx_strand_id
1 'polypeptide(L)'
;MKTAMHRITAAAVVDGSSVSFDDMGADLHALYSAGTVNVRTLATDLHALYGDTQLPVNLSDILGELHELYGDEEVAWPDFSKDFEALYTNHAI
;
A
#
# COMPACT_ATOMS: atom_id res chain seq x y z
N MET A 1 -6.47 -29.01 -42.92
CA MET A 1 -5.34 -28.06 -42.71
C MET A 1 -5.69 -26.81 -43.50
N LYS A 2 -5.79 -25.58 -42.97
CA LYS A 2 -5.12 -24.94 -41.83
C LYS A 2 -6.13 -24.01 -41.13
N THR A 3 -6.21 -24.09 -39.81
CA THR A 3 -6.93 -23.15 -38.95
C THR A 3 -6.28 -21.78 -39.10
N ALA A 4 -7.04 -20.78 -39.52
CA ALA A 4 -6.62 -19.39 -39.49
C ALA A 4 -6.49 -18.97 -38.02
N MET A 5 -5.27 -18.98 -37.53
CA MET A 5 -4.90 -18.47 -36.21
C MET A 5 -5.15 -16.97 -36.25
N HIS A 6 -6.32 -16.54 -35.77
CA HIS A 6 -6.54 -15.16 -35.35
C HIS A 6 -5.48 -14.87 -34.29
N ARG A 7 -4.40 -14.19 -34.68
CA ARG A 7 -3.54 -13.48 -33.75
C ARG A 7 -4.39 -12.36 -33.19
N ILE A 8 -5.09 -12.67 -32.10
CA ILE A 8 -5.49 -11.66 -31.14
C ILE A 8 -4.17 -11.12 -30.62
N THR A 9 -3.79 -9.94 -31.10
CA THR A 9 -2.74 -9.14 -30.49
C THR A 9 -3.31 -8.63 -29.17
N ALA A 10 -3.36 -9.50 -28.15
CA ALA A 10 -3.61 -9.10 -26.79
C ALA A 10 -2.32 -8.49 -26.23
N ALA A 11 -1.91 -7.35 -26.77
CA ALA A 11 -0.94 -6.45 -26.14
C ALA A 11 -1.69 -5.47 -25.22
N ALA A 12 -2.60 -6.02 -24.42
CA ALA A 12 -3.35 -5.34 -23.37
C ALA A 12 -3.36 -6.26 -22.15
N VAL A 13 -2.18 -6.64 -21.68
CA VAL A 13 -1.91 -7.35 -20.42
C VAL A 13 -0.47 -6.93 -20.10
N VAL A 14 -0.17 -6.01 -19.20
CA VAL A 14 -0.64 -5.79 -17.82
C VAL A 14 -0.70 -4.28 -17.62
N ASP A 15 -1.80 -3.70 -17.15
CA ASP A 15 -1.71 -2.34 -16.59
C ASP A 15 -0.84 -2.50 -15.35
N GLY A 16 0.41 -2.03 -15.42
CA GLY A 16 1.32 -1.97 -14.29
C GLY A 16 0.82 -0.90 -13.33
N SER A 17 -0.36 -1.11 -12.74
CA SER A 17 -1.00 -0.20 -11.82
C SER A 17 -0.20 -0.19 -10.52
N SER A 18 0.88 0.59 -10.50
CA SER A 18 1.58 0.94 -9.27
C SER A 18 0.56 1.60 -8.35
N VAL A 19 0.33 0.99 -7.19
CA VAL A 19 -0.53 1.59 -6.17
C VAL A 19 0.17 2.84 -5.65
N SER A 20 -0.50 3.98 -5.70
CA SER A 20 0.06 5.23 -5.14
C SER A 20 -0.10 5.26 -3.63
N PHE A 21 0.70 6.08 -2.94
CA PHE A 21 0.50 6.32 -1.50
C PHE A 21 -0.87 6.94 -1.19
N ASP A 22 -1.43 7.73 -2.11
CA ASP A 22 -2.80 8.25 -1.98
C ASP A 22 -3.82 7.10 -1.96
N ASP A 23 -3.67 6.12 -2.85
CA ASP A 23 -4.51 4.91 -2.85
C ASP A 23 -4.34 4.11 -1.55
N MET A 24 -3.09 3.96 -1.08
CA MET A 24 -2.81 3.32 0.22
C MET A 24 -3.46 4.05 1.39
N GLY A 25 -3.36 5.38 1.42
CA GLY A 25 -3.97 6.21 2.45
C GLY A 25 -5.49 6.08 2.48
N ALA A 26 -6.12 6.01 1.30
CA ALA A 26 -7.57 5.80 1.17
C ALA A 26 -8.00 4.42 1.69
N ASP A 27 -7.28 3.35 1.33
CA ASP A 27 -7.55 2.00 1.79
C ASP A 27 -7.36 1.88 3.32
N LEU A 28 -6.30 2.47 3.86
CA LEU A 28 -6.06 2.52 5.31
C LEU A 28 -7.13 3.33 6.04
N HIS A 29 -7.60 4.44 5.46
CA HIS A 29 -8.70 5.22 6.03
C HIS A 29 -9.97 4.40 6.13
N ALA A 30 -10.29 3.61 5.09
CA ALA A 30 -11.45 2.73 5.09
C ALA A 30 -11.39 1.68 6.23
N LEU A 31 -10.19 1.19 6.56
CA LEU A 31 -9.99 0.19 7.61
C LEU A 31 -9.98 0.80 9.03
N TYR A 32 -9.34 1.96 9.21
CA TYR A 32 -8.96 2.45 10.54
C TYR A 32 -9.65 3.75 10.98
N SER A 33 -10.43 4.40 10.11
CA SER A 33 -11.07 5.72 10.37
C SER A 33 -11.84 5.85 11.69
N ALA A 34 -12.32 4.74 12.25
CA ALA A 34 -13.10 4.72 13.49
C ALA A 34 -12.31 4.25 14.73
N GLY A 35 -11.00 3.98 14.62
CA GLY A 35 -10.27 3.27 15.68
C GLY A 35 -8.81 3.67 15.84
N THR A 36 -8.06 2.73 16.41
CA THR A 36 -6.62 2.79 16.60
C THR A 36 -5.91 1.93 15.58
N VAL A 37 -4.69 2.33 15.23
CA VAL A 37 -3.77 1.60 14.37
C VAL A 37 -2.69 1.02 15.26
N ASN A 38 -2.40 -0.27 15.09
CA ASN A 38 -1.21 -0.89 15.65
C ASN A 38 -0.32 -1.36 14.49
N VAL A 39 0.98 -1.08 14.56
CA VAL A 39 1.92 -1.37 13.45
C VAL A 39 1.93 -2.85 13.07
N ARG A 40 1.72 -3.76 14.03
CA ARG A 40 1.67 -5.21 13.75
C ARG A 40 0.43 -5.61 12.96
N THR A 41 -0.73 -5.07 13.34
CA THR A 41 -1.99 -5.29 12.62
C THR A 41 -1.91 -4.65 11.24
N LEU A 42 -1.40 -3.42 11.17
CA LEU A 42 -1.16 -2.70 9.93
C LEU A 42 -0.24 -3.48 8.99
N ALA A 43 0.85 -4.06 9.49
CA ALA A 43 1.75 -4.90 8.70
C ALA A 43 1.02 -6.10 8.08
N THR A 44 0.13 -6.73 8.84
CA THR A 44 -0.67 -7.86 8.36
C THR A 44 -1.65 -7.40 7.28
N ASP A 45 -2.33 -6.28 7.49
CA ASP A 45 -3.32 -5.74 6.55
C ASP A 45 -2.67 -5.23 5.27
N LEU A 46 -1.57 -4.48 5.36
CA LEU A 46 -0.84 -4.01 4.19
C LEU A 46 -0.23 -5.16 3.38
N HIS A 47 0.24 -6.22 4.04
CA HIS A 47 0.72 -7.41 3.33
C HIS A 47 -0.44 -8.15 2.64
N ALA A 48 -1.64 -8.17 3.24
CA ALA A 48 -2.83 -8.75 2.62
C ALA A 48 -3.33 -7.93 1.43
N LEU A 49 -3.23 -6.59 1.49
CA LEU A 49 -3.66 -5.68 0.42
C LEU A 49 -2.65 -5.60 -0.72
N TYR A 50 -1.35 -5.52 -0.40
CA TYR A 50 -0.30 -5.14 -1.34
C TYR A 50 0.88 -6.13 -1.42
N GLY A 51 0.81 -7.29 -0.77
CA GLY A 51 1.93 -8.25 -0.71
C GLY A 51 2.50 -8.66 -2.08
N ASP A 52 1.67 -8.69 -3.12
CA ASP A 52 2.05 -8.99 -4.50
C ASP A 52 2.03 -7.75 -5.42
N THR A 53 1.87 -6.56 -4.86
CA THR A 53 1.73 -5.30 -5.61
C THR A 53 3.02 -4.52 -5.66
N GLN A 54 3.35 -3.96 -6.82
CA GLN A 54 4.48 -3.06 -6.95
C GLN A 54 4.13 -1.69 -6.34
N LEU A 55 4.74 -1.38 -5.21
CA LEU A 55 4.59 -0.11 -4.51
C LEU A 55 5.70 0.88 -4.88
N PRO A 56 5.46 2.20 -4.75
CA PRO A 56 6.46 3.24 -4.95
C PRO A 56 7.62 3.15 -3.95
N VAL A 57 7.37 2.65 -2.75
CA VAL A 57 8.35 2.37 -1.69
C VAL A 57 8.13 0.95 -1.21
N ASN A 58 9.21 0.24 -0.84
CA ASN A 58 9.04 -1.12 -0.34
C ASN A 58 8.19 -1.11 0.93
N LEU A 59 7.24 -2.03 1.01
CA LEU A 59 6.38 -2.17 2.17
C LEU A 59 7.18 -2.37 3.47
N SER A 60 8.29 -3.12 3.40
CA SER A 60 9.18 -3.33 4.55
C SER A 60 9.82 -2.04 5.06
N ASP A 61 10.14 -1.10 4.17
CA ASP A 61 10.76 0.18 4.55
C ASP A 61 9.72 1.06 5.26
N ILE A 62 8.50 1.16 4.71
CA ILE A 62 7.35 1.86 5.33
C ILE A 62 7.07 1.28 6.72
N LEU A 63 6.99 -0.04 6.84
CA LEU A 63 6.72 -0.71 8.11
C LEU A 63 7.85 -0.54 9.12
N GLY A 64 9.10 -0.52 8.65
CA GLY A 64 10.26 -0.22 9.49
C GLY A 64 10.18 1.18 10.10
N GLU A 65 9.92 2.19 9.27
CA GLU A 65 9.79 3.58 9.72
C GLU A 65 8.62 3.76 10.69
N LEU A 66 7.46 3.16 10.40
CA LEU A 66 6.31 3.20 11.30
C LEU A 66 6.57 2.46 12.62
N HIS A 67 7.32 1.36 12.60
CA HIS A 67 7.72 0.66 13.81
C HIS A 67 8.76 1.44 14.62
N GLU A 68 9.65 2.20 13.98
CA GLU A 68 10.56 3.12 14.69
C GLU A 68 9.81 4.28 15.36
N LEU A 69 8.74 4.78 14.73
CA LEU A 69 7.92 5.87 15.25
C LEU A 69 7.02 5.43 16.43
N TYR A 70 6.37 4.29 16.31
CA TYR A 70 5.31 3.87 17.24
C TYR A 70 5.59 2.59 18.02
N GLY A 71 6.59 1.81 17.61
CA GLY A 71 6.89 0.50 18.19
C GLY A 71 5.68 -0.45 18.12
N ASP A 72 5.24 -0.90 19.30
CA ASP A 72 4.09 -1.78 19.50
C ASP A 72 2.86 -1.03 20.06
N GLU A 73 2.89 0.30 20.13
CA GLU A 73 1.80 1.09 20.69
C GLU A 73 0.57 1.15 19.76
N GLU A 74 -0.59 1.38 20.35
CA GLU A 74 -1.81 1.69 19.60
C GLU A 74 -1.92 3.21 19.43
N VAL A 75 -2.02 3.66 18.19
CA VAL A 75 -2.06 5.08 17.82
C VAL A 75 -3.43 5.43 17.30
N ALA A 76 -4.00 6.56 17.70
CA ALA A 76 -5.27 7.02 17.15
C ALA A 76 -5.13 7.31 15.65
N TRP A 77 -6.12 6.89 14.83
CA TRP A 77 -6.09 7.12 13.38
C TRP A 77 -5.73 8.56 12.97
N PRO A 78 -6.28 9.64 13.58
CA PRO A 78 -5.96 11.01 13.17
C PRO A 78 -4.50 11.42 13.38
N ASP A 79 -3.80 10.78 14.30
CA ASP A 79 -2.37 11.01 14.54
C ASP A 79 -1.55 10.17 13.56
N PHE A 80 -1.88 8.87 13.45
CA PHE A 80 -1.27 7.98 12.46
C PHE A 80 -1.36 8.52 11.03
N SER A 81 -2.52 9.02 10.61
CA SER A 81 -2.74 9.47 9.23
C SER A 81 -1.86 10.66 8.87
N LYS A 82 -1.58 11.56 9.82
CA LYS A 82 -0.71 12.72 9.59
C LYS A 82 0.75 12.30 9.42
N ASP A 83 1.20 11.38 10.26
CA ASP A 83 2.58 10.89 10.18
C ASP A 83 2.76 10.03 8.92
N PHE A 84 1.76 9.23 8.54
CA PHE A 84 1.75 8.50 7.26
C PHE A 84 1.82 9.44 6.04
N GLU A 85 1.09 10.56 6.06
CA GLU A 85 1.17 11.60 5.02
C GLU A 85 2.55 12.30 5.00
N ALA A 86 3.18 12.49 6.17
CA ALA A 86 4.54 13.01 6.25
C ALA A 86 5.57 12.03 5.66
N LEU A 87 5.40 10.73 5.90
CA LEU A 87 6.22 9.68 5.27
C LEU A 87 6.05 9.71 3.75
N TYR A 88 4.82 9.80 3.24
CA TYR A 88 4.56 9.96 1.81
C TYR A 88 5.35 11.13 1.21
N THR A 89 5.31 12.29 1.86
CA THR A 89 5.99 13.49 1.38
C THR A 89 7.51 13.33 1.35
N ASN A 90 8.08 12.61 2.33
CA ASN A 90 9.53 12.35 2.38
C ASN A 90 10.01 11.39 1.30
N HIS A 91 9.16 10.42 0.91
CA HIS A 91 9.49 9.42 -0.12
C HIS A 91 9.11 9.83 -1.54
N ALA A 92 8.35 10.92 -1.70
CA ALA A 92 7.96 11.47 -3.00
C ALA A 92 9.08 12.30 -3.70
N ILE A 93 10.28 12.36 -3.14
CA ILE A 93 11.43 13.18 -3.61
C ILE A 93 12.49 12.33 -4.32
#